data_AF-A0A257LK12-F1
#
_entry.id   AF-A0A257LK12-F1
#
_cell.length_a   1.000
_cell.length_b   1.000
_cell.length_c   1.000
_cell.angle_alpha   90.00
_cell.angle_beta   90.00
_cell.angle_gamma   90.00
#
_symmetry.space_group_name_H-M   'P 1'
#
loop_
_entity.id
_entity.type
_entity.pdbx_description
1 polymer ?
#
loop_
_entity_poly.entity_id
_entity_poly.type
_entity_poly.pdbx_seq_one_letter_code
_entity_poly.pdbx_strand_id
1 'polypeptide(L)'
;GLALGWVSVAGAASASSAWKELDQLGQSTAKIDPRRGQEAETDLYNLYQLIRFRTEDFVRLYPNDSRRWDAEVLRLRVVEKIESRNGNEVDWDAQLAGYAAVLAASGVGREAKLSAQIGALNARVTRAKDALPSDELTALAAESDALLAKNRADTRLAALNLRLGVQLAQTEPKRGEAMLQRVVDSPDPALAAKAASMVHVARSWREPLALKFKGVDGAPVDLAALRGKVVLLDFWATWCPPCRDETPSIVATYRRLQERGFEIVGVSLDDDKGKLLAYMKQHGMAWPQHFDGGGWSNALAKQFGISSIPAMWLIDK
;
A
#
# COMPACT_ATOMS: atom_id res chain seq x y z
N GLY A 1 -25.39 -10.83 9.68
CA GLY A 1 -26.11 -10.36 10.88
C GLY A 1 -25.38 -10.84 12.11
N LEU A 2 -24.52 -9.99 12.68
CA LEU A 2 -23.93 -10.23 14.00
C LEU A 2 -24.93 -9.71 15.03
N ALA A 3 -25.52 -10.62 15.80
CA ALA A 3 -26.39 -10.25 16.91
C ALA A 3 -25.54 -9.57 17.99
N LEU A 4 -25.69 -8.24 18.11
CA LEU A 4 -25.18 -7.46 19.23
C LEU A 4 -26.03 -7.81 20.47
N GLY A 5 -25.66 -8.88 21.16
CA GLY A 5 -26.16 -9.20 22.47
C GLY A 5 -25.62 -8.22 23.49
N TRP A 6 -26.50 -7.39 24.05
CA TRP A 6 -26.22 -6.64 25.27
C TRP A 6 -25.97 -7.63 26.42
N VAL A 7 -24.71 -7.89 26.75
CA VAL A 7 -24.35 -8.61 27.98
C VAL A 7 -24.38 -7.59 29.12
N SER A 8 -25.37 -7.75 29.99
CA SER A 8 -25.48 -7.07 31.29
C SER A 8 -24.21 -7.30 32.13
N VAL A 9 -23.64 -6.20 32.63
CA VAL A 9 -22.54 -6.20 33.60
C VAL A 9 -23.10 -6.52 34.99
N ALA A 10 -22.93 -7.76 35.46
CA ALA A 10 -23.08 -8.10 36.88
C ALA A 10 -22.25 -9.34 37.30
N GLY A 11 -21.08 -9.52 36.69
CA GLY A 11 -19.98 -10.29 37.27
C GLY A 11 -18.72 -9.51 36.96
N ALA A 12 -17.92 -9.14 37.95
CA ALA A 12 -16.67 -8.43 37.71
C ALA A 12 -15.78 -9.32 36.84
N ALA A 13 -15.74 -9.05 35.53
CA ALA A 13 -14.84 -9.75 34.63
C ALA A 13 -13.43 -9.61 35.21
N SER A 14 -12.69 -10.70 35.27
CA SER A 14 -11.28 -10.62 35.62
C SER A 14 -10.53 -9.80 34.56
N ALA A 15 -9.40 -9.20 34.90
CA ALA A 15 -8.53 -8.55 33.92
C ALA A 15 -8.16 -9.52 32.78
N SER A 16 -7.99 -10.80 33.08
CA SER A 16 -7.68 -11.83 32.07
C SER A 16 -8.81 -12.11 31.10
N SER A 17 -10.07 -12.17 31.56
CA SER A 17 -11.22 -12.36 30.66
C SER A 17 -11.48 -11.11 29.82
N ALA A 18 -11.39 -9.92 30.43
CA ALA A 18 -11.54 -8.65 29.71
C ALA A 18 -10.45 -8.47 28.63
N TRP A 19 -9.20 -8.82 28.96
CA TRP A 19 -8.10 -8.80 28.00
C TRP A 19 -8.32 -9.78 26.85
N LYS A 20 -8.77 -11.01 27.14
CA LYS A 20 -9.02 -12.02 26.10
C LYS A 20 -10.07 -11.55 25.09
N GLU A 21 -11.14 -10.91 25.55
CA GLU A 21 -12.14 -10.31 24.66
C GLU A 21 -11.54 -9.18 23.82
N LEU A 22 -10.78 -8.29 24.45
CA LEU A 22 -10.15 -7.17 23.75
C LEU A 22 -9.14 -7.62 22.69
N ASP A 23 -8.29 -8.60 23.01
CA ASP A 23 -7.33 -9.20 22.08
C ASP A 23 -8.04 -9.85 20.87
N GLN A 24 -9.14 -10.57 21.12
CA GLN A 24 -9.98 -11.13 20.05
C GLN A 24 -10.60 -10.06 19.15
N LEU A 25 -11.05 -8.94 19.73
CA LEU A 25 -11.56 -7.80 18.95
C LEU A 25 -10.47 -7.21 18.06
N GLY A 26 -9.28 -6.97 18.61
CA GLY A 26 -8.12 -6.48 17.86
C GLY A 26 -7.79 -7.36 16.67
N GLN A 27 -7.73 -8.69 16.87
CA GLN A 27 -7.46 -9.67 15.81
C GLN A 27 -8.58 -9.77 14.76
N SER A 28 -9.82 -9.40 15.11
CA SER A 28 -10.96 -9.48 14.20
C SER A 28 -10.89 -8.44 13.07
N THR A 29 -10.16 -7.35 13.26
CA THR A 29 -9.95 -6.32 12.23
C THR A 29 -9.28 -6.88 10.98
N ALA A 30 -8.34 -7.80 11.13
CA ALA A 30 -7.62 -8.44 10.03
C ALA A 30 -8.45 -9.51 9.27
N LYS A 31 -9.62 -9.90 9.80
CA LYS A 31 -10.47 -10.95 9.22
C LYS A 31 -11.57 -10.41 8.31
N ILE A 32 -11.74 -9.09 8.24
CA ILE A 32 -12.77 -8.47 7.40
C ILE A 32 -12.27 -8.48 5.94
N ASP A 33 -12.99 -9.17 5.06
CA ASP A 33 -12.67 -9.23 3.62
C ASP A 33 -12.97 -7.88 2.95
N PRO A 34 -11.96 -7.12 2.50
CA PRO A 34 -12.18 -5.83 1.86
C PRO A 34 -12.98 -5.93 0.55
N ARG A 35 -13.06 -7.11 -0.08
CA ARG A 35 -13.84 -7.31 -1.33
C ARG A 35 -15.34 -7.20 -1.14
N ARG A 36 -15.84 -7.18 0.11
CA ARG A 36 -17.24 -6.88 0.43
C ARG A 36 -17.61 -5.40 0.27
N GLY A 37 -16.65 -4.53 -0.07
CA GLY A 37 -16.88 -3.11 -0.34
C GLY A 37 -17.45 -2.37 0.88
N GLN A 38 -18.52 -1.59 0.67
CA GLN A 38 -19.10 -0.70 1.69
C GLN A 38 -19.49 -1.42 2.99
N GLU A 39 -19.92 -2.68 2.90
CA GLU A 39 -20.26 -3.46 4.09
C GLU A 39 -19.03 -3.73 4.97
N ALA A 40 -17.91 -4.14 4.36
CA ALA A 40 -16.66 -4.36 5.09
C ALA A 40 -16.16 -3.07 5.74
N GLU A 41 -16.33 -1.93 5.06
CA GLU A 41 -15.98 -0.63 5.61
C GLU A 41 -16.83 -0.26 6.83
N THR A 42 -18.13 -0.53 6.78
CA THR A 42 -19.06 -0.30 7.89
C THR A 42 -18.73 -1.21 9.07
N ASP A 43 -18.49 -2.49 8.81
CA ASP A 43 -18.10 -3.47 9.82
C ASP A 43 -16.78 -3.07 10.51
N LEU A 44 -15.79 -2.61 9.74
CA LEU A 44 -14.51 -2.10 10.27
C LEU A 44 -14.71 -0.90 11.18
N TYR A 45 -15.52 0.07 10.76
CA TYR A 45 -15.78 1.27 11.56
C TYR A 45 -16.44 0.93 12.90
N ASN A 46 -17.46 0.08 12.89
CA ASN A 46 -18.13 -0.38 14.11
C ASN A 46 -17.16 -1.13 15.04
N LEU A 47 -16.30 -1.97 14.47
CA LEU A 47 -15.29 -2.70 15.23
C LEU A 47 -14.25 -1.75 15.85
N TYR A 48 -13.79 -0.71 15.14
CA TYR A 48 -12.89 0.29 15.69
C TYR A 48 -13.51 1.05 16.86
N GLN A 49 -14.78 1.44 16.76
CA GLN A 49 -15.50 2.10 17.85
C GLN A 49 -15.59 1.19 19.08
N LEU A 50 -15.92 -0.09 18.88
CA LEU A 50 -15.98 -1.06 19.97
C LEU A 50 -14.60 -1.26 20.61
N ILE A 51 -13.54 -1.39 19.81
CA ILE A 51 -12.17 -1.52 20.32
C ILE A 51 -11.81 -0.30 21.17
N ARG A 52 -12.05 0.93 20.66
CA ARG A 52 -11.80 2.16 21.42
C ARG A 52 -12.48 2.12 22.78
N PHE A 53 -13.79 1.87 22.82
CA PHE A 53 -14.55 1.81 24.07
C PHE A 53 -13.99 0.74 25.03
N ARG A 54 -13.70 -0.47 24.53
CA ARG A 54 -13.17 -1.56 25.35
C ARG A 54 -11.75 -1.31 25.87
N THR A 55 -10.90 -0.63 25.10
CA THR A 55 -9.57 -0.23 25.56
C THR A 55 -9.65 0.82 26.67
N GLU A 56 -10.54 1.82 26.54
CA GLU A 56 -10.77 2.85 27.57
C GLU A 56 -11.28 2.22 28.87
N ASP A 57 -12.23 1.30 28.77
CA ASP A 57 -12.73 0.53 29.92
C ASP A 57 -11.64 -0.31 30.59
N PHE A 58 -10.81 -1.01 29.80
CA PHE A 58 -9.75 -1.86 30.33
C PHE A 58 -8.73 -1.05 31.14
N VAL A 59 -8.27 0.08 30.58
CA VAL A 59 -7.30 0.97 31.25
C VAL A 59 -7.88 1.54 32.55
N ARG A 60 -9.17 1.91 32.54
CA ARG A 60 -9.88 2.45 33.71
C ARG A 60 -10.11 1.41 34.81
N LEU A 61 -10.52 0.19 34.45
CA LEU A 61 -10.86 -0.87 35.40
C LEU A 61 -9.64 -1.61 35.94
N TYR A 62 -8.56 -1.72 35.16
CA TYR A 62 -7.35 -2.47 35.52
C TYR A 62 -6.08 -1.62 35.37
N PRO A 63 -5.98 -0.47 36.07
CA PRO A 63 -4.89 0.49 35.89
C PRO A 63 -3.50 -0.05 36.28
N ASN A 64 -3.44 -1.14 37.05
CA ASN A 64 -2.20 -1.79 37.48
C ASN A 64 -1.87 -3.06 36.66
N ASP A 65 -2.74 -3.47 35.73
CA ASP A 65 -2.44 -4.60 34.86
C ASP A 65 -1.42 -4.19 33.79
N SER A 66 -0.38 -4.99 33.62
CA SER A 66 0.69 -4.73 32.64
C SER A 66 0.18 -4.55 31.20
N ARG A 67 -0.94 -5.21 30.84
CA ARG A 67 -1.54 -5.19 29.49
C ARG A 67 -2.28 -3.91 29.18
N ARG A 68 -2.42 -3.00 30.15
CA ARG A 68 -3.04 -1.68 29.91
C ARG A 68 -2.29 -0.90 28.83
N TRP A 69 -0.98 -1.13 28.69
CA TRP A 69 -0.17 -0.47 27.67
C TRP A 69 -0.44 -1.02 26.27
N ASP A 70 -0.65 -2.33 26.16
CA ASP A 70 -1.11 -2.94 24.91
C ASP A 70 -2.51 -2.42 24.53
N ALA A 71 -3.41 -2.27 25.51
CA ALA A 71 -4.73 -1.65 25.31
C ALA A 71 -4.61 -0.19 24.84
N GLU A 72 -3.73 0.60 25.46
CA GLU A 72 -3.53 2.01 25.11
C GLU A 72 -2.97 2.18 23.68
N VAL A 73 -2.01 1.34 23.30
CA VAL A 73 -1.46 1.34 21.93
C VAL A 73 -2.52 0.92 20.90
N LEU A 74 -3.35 -0.07 21.24
CA LEU A 74 -4.47 -0.47 20.39
C LEU A 74 -5.51 0.67 20.25
N ARG A 75 -5.79 1.38 21.34
CA ARG A 75 -6.68 2.56 21.34
C ARG A 75 -6.18 3.64 20.39
N LEU A 76 -4.91 4.04 20.51
CA LEU A 76 -4.28 5.06 19.67
C LEU A 76 -4.41 4.70 18.19
N ARG A 77 -4.13 3.43 17.84
CA ARG A 77 -4.24 2.92 16.47
C ARG A 77 -5.65 3.04 15.90
N VAL A 78 -6.69 2.72 16.67
CA VAL A 78 -8.07 2.76 16.16
C VAL A 78 -8.64 4.19 16.12
N VAL A 79 -8.21 5.08 17.03
CA VAL A 79 -8.62 6.49 17.00
C VAL A 79 -8.20 7.16 15.69
N GLU A 80 -6.96 6.94 15.23
CA GLU A 80 -6.50 7.42 13.91
C GLU A 80 -7.47 6.98 12.79
N LYS A 81 -7.89 5.71 12.79
CA LYS A 81 -8.78 5.15 11.76
C LYS A 81 -10.22 5.68 11.85
N ILE A 82 -10.70 5.96 13.06
CA ILE A 82 -12.05 6.53 13.30
C ILE A 82 -12.10 7.96 12.78
N GLU A 83 -11.18 8.82 13.22
CA GLU A 83 -11.21 10.25 12.87
C GLU A 83 -11.04 10.44 11.36
N SER A 84 -10.08 9.73 10.75
CA SER A 84 -9.89 9.76 9.30
C SER A 84 -11.14 9.34 8.52
N ARG A 85 -11.96 8.42 9.05
CA ARG A 85 -13.21 7.97 8.41
C ARG A 85 -14.36 8.96 8.57
N ASN A 86 -14.40 9.69 9.67
CA ASN A 86 -15.40 10.72 9.91
C ASN A 86 -15.18 11.98 9.06
N GLY A 87 -14.08 12.04 8.30
CA GLY A 87 -13.64 13.26 7.63
C GLY A 87 -13.09 14.30 8.60
N ASN A 88 -12.84 13.90 9.86
CA ASN A 88 -12.28 14.75 10.88
C ASN A 88 -10.76 14.83 10.68
N GLU A 89 -10.18 16.00 10.99
CA GLU A 89 -8.74 16.11 11.13
C GLU A 89 -8.29 15.32 12.35
N VAL A 90 -7.33 14.41 12.14
CA VAL A 90 -6.69 13.69 13.24
C VAL A 90 -5.86 14.69 14.05
N ASP A 91 -6.08 14.73 15.36
CA ASP A 91 -5.19 15.44 16.28
C ASP A 91 -3.86 14.67 16.41
N TRP A 92 -2.94 14.99 15.50
CA TRP A 92 -1.65 14.33 15.42
C TRP A 92 -0.75 14.60 16.62
N ASP A 93 -0.89 15.78 17.24
CA ASP A 93 -0.10 16.12 18.42
C ASP A 93 -0.56 15.28 19.62
N ALA A 94 -1.87 15.11 19.82
CA ALA A 94 -2.41 14.22 20.83
C ALA A 94 -2.04 12.74 20.55
N GLN A 95 -2.10 12.30 19.30
CA GLN A 95 -1.68 10.95 18.90
C GLN A 95 -0.21 10.68 19.22
N LEU A 96 0.68 11.59 18.82
CA LEU A 96 2.12 11.46 19.06
C LEU A 96 2.46 11.56 20.56
N ALA A 97 1.78 12.44 21.30
CA ALA A 97 1.90 12.52 22.75
C ALA A 97 1.46 11.22 23.44
N GLY A 98 0.39 10.58 22.96
CA GLY A 98 -0.07 9.28 23.45
C GLY A 98 0.98 8.19 23.28
N TYR A 99 1.57 8.06 22.08
CA TYR A 99 2.66 7.10 21.86
C TYR A 99 3.90 7.43 22.71
N ALA A 100 4.27 8.70 22.82
CA ALA A 100 5.39 9.13 23.66
C ALA A 100 5.17 8.78 25.13
N ALA A 101 3.95 8.94 25.65
CA ALA A 101 3.60 8.56 27.02
C ALA A 101 3.76 7.06 27.26
N VAL A 102 3.32 6.21 26.31
CA VAL A 102 3.58 4.77 26.39
C VAL A 102 5.08 4.48 26.37
N LEU A 103 5.86 5.12 25.48
CA LEU A 103 7.30 4.85 25.38
C LEU A 103 8.11 5.30 26.61
N ALA A 104 7.64 6.34 27.32
CA ALA A 104 8.26 6.87 28.52
C ALA A 104 7.88 6.11 29.80
N ALA A 105 6.79 5.34 29.78
CA ALA A 105 6.28 4.68 30.96
C ALA A 105 7.13 3.49 31.42
N SER A 106 7.15 3.26 32.73
CA SER A 106 7.72 2.05 33.33
C SER A 106 6.76 0.86 33.20
N GLY A 107 7.32 -0.36 33.14
CA GLY A 107 6.52 -1.59 33.10
C GLY A 107 5.85 -1.90 31.75
N VAL A 108 6.24 -1.19 30.68
CA VAL A 108 5.73 -1.44 29.32
C VAL A 108 6.38 -2.68 28.75
N GLY A 109 5.56 -3.65 28.35
CA GLY A 109 6.03 -4.88 27.72
C GLY A 109 6.74 -4.63 26.37
N ARG A 110 7.56 -5.59 25.94
CA ARG A 110 8.31 -5.50 24.68
C ARG A 110 7.39 -5.28 23.46
N GLU A 111 6.27 -5.98 23.40
CA GLU A 111 5.33 -5.90 22.27
C GLU A 111 4.58 -4.56 22.24
N ALA A 112 4.07 -4.09 23.39
CA ALA A 112 3.50 -2.76 23.51
C ALA A 112 4.51 -1.67 23.10
N LYS A 113 5.77 -1.78 23.54
CA LYS A 113 6.82 -0.84 23.20
C LYS A 113 7.10 -0.81 21.70
N LEU A 114 7.27 -1.97 21.07
CA LEU A 114 7.45 -2.07 19.61
C LEU A 114 6.24 -1.52 18.87
N SER A 115 5.03 -1.89 19.27
CA SER A 115 3.79 -1.41 18.69
C SER A 115 3.63 0.11 18.81
N ALA A 116 4.08 0.71 19.92
CA ALA A 116 4.08 2.16 20.11
C ALA A 116 5.13 2.86 19.22
N GLN A 117 6.32 2.28 19.05
CA GLN A 117 7.33 2.79 18.11
C GLN A 117 6.80 2.77 16.67
N ILE A 118 6.21 1.66 16.24
CA ILE A 118 5.60 1.52 14.91
C ILE A 118 4.45 2.51 14.74
N GLY A 119 3.59 2.66 15.75
CA GLY A 119 2.46 3.59 15.74
C GLY A 119 2.91 5.05 15.63
N ALA A 120 3.89 5.48 16.44
CA ALA A 120 4.46 6.82 16.38
C ALA A 120 5.11 7.12 15.03
N LEU A 121 5.82 6.15 14.46
CA LEU A 121 6.44 6.28 13.15
C LEU A 121 5.37 6.35 12.05
N ASN A 122 4.37 5.49 12.09
CA ASN A 122 3.26 5.53 11.14
C ASN A 122 2.48 6.84 11.20
N ALA A 123 2.24 7.39 12.41
CA ALA A 123 1.56 8.67 12.61
C ALA A 123 2.35 9.82 11.98
N ARG A 124 3.68 9.89 12.19
CA ARG A 124 4.54 10.89 11.53
C ARG A 124 4.48 10.80 10.00
N VAL A 125 4.58 9.60 9.45
CA VAL A 125 4.51 9.38 8.00
C VAL A 125 3.12 9.75 7.45
N THR A 126 2.05 9.45 8.17
CA THR A 126 0.67 9.66 7.70
C THR A 126 0.24 11.12 7.82
N ARG A 127 0.72 11.84 8.85
CA ARG A 127 0.47 13.27 9.06
C ARG A 127 0.89 14.12 7.87
N ALA A 128 1.93 13.72 7.14
CA ALA A 128 2.47 14.51 6.03
C ALA A 128 1.45 14.77 4.92
N LYS A 129 0.37 13.96 4.81
CA LYS A 129 -0.70 13.97 3.78
C LYS A 129 -0.17 13.79 2.35
N ASP A 130 0.81 14.60 1.94
CA ASP A 130 1.57 14.58 0.70
C ASP A 130 2.93 13.86 0.86
N ALA A 131 3.80 13.99 -0.15
CA ALA A 131 5.16 13.49 -0.09
C ALA A 131 5.95 14.17 1.05
N LEU A 132 6.62 13.35 1.87
CA LEU A 132 7.48 13.83 2.95
C LEU A 132 8.62 14.72 2.40
N PRO A 133 8.97 15.84 3.07
CA PRO A 133 10.23 16.54 2.82
C PRO A 133 11.41 15.57 2.82
N SER A 134 12.40 15.78 1.95
CA SER A 134 13.47 14.80 1.68
C SER A 134 14.27 14.42 2.94
N ASP A 135 14.55 15.38 3.80
CA ASP A 135 15.25 15.19 5.07
C ASP A 135 14.40 14.40 6.08
N GLU A 136 13.12 14.74 6.22
CA GLU A 136 12.17 14.01 7.06
C GLU A 136 11.96 12.57 6.57
N LEU A 137 11.79 12.38 5.25
CA LEU A 137 11.71 11.07 4.61
C LEU A 137 12.94 10.21 4.91
N THR A 138 14.13 10.79 4.76
CA THR A 138 15.41 10.11 5.04
C THR A 138 15.49 9.67 6.50
N ALA A 139 15.12 10.55 7.43
CA ALA A 139 15.15 10.26 8.86
C ALA A 139 14.15 9.16 9.24
N LEU A 140 12.90 9.27 8.77
CA LEU A 140 11.85 8.28 9.05
C LEU A 140 12.15 6.93 8.40
N ALA A 141 12.73 6.93 7.20
CA ALA A 141 13.19 5.72 6.53
C ALA A 141 14.29 5.01 7.33
N ALA A 142 15.30 5.74 7.79
CA ALA A 142 16.38 5.19 8.60
C ALA A 142 15.86 4.63 9.93
N GLU A 143 14.91 5.29 10.58
CA GLU A 143 14.28 4.81 11.82
C GLU A 143 13.47 3.52 11.58
N SER A 144 12.63 3.50 10.54
CA SER A 144 11.85 2.32 10.12
C SER A 144 12.74 1.12 9.83
N ASP A 145 13.84 1.38 9.15
CA ASP A 145 14.80 0.37 8.71
C ASP A 145 15.55 -0.25 9.88
N ALA A 146 16.00 0.59 10.82
CA ALA A 146 16.65 0.13 12.05
C ALA A 146 15.72 -0.69 12.94
N LEU A 147 14.43 -0.37 12.98
CA LEU A 147 13.43 -1.15 13.70
C LEU A 147 13.17 -2.51 13.01
N LEU A 148 13.02 -2.54 11.68
CA LEU A 148 12.83 -3.78 10.93
C LEU A 148 14.05 -4.71 11.04
N ALA A 149 15.26 -4.16 11.00
CA ALA A 149 16.49 -4.95 11.13
C ALA A 149 16.52 -5.77 12.44
N LYS A 150 15.94 -5.23 13.52
CA LYS A 150 15.82 -5.89 14.84
C LYS A 150 14.57 -6.77 14.98
N ASN A 151 13.59 -6.63 14.08
CA ASN A 151 12.29 -7.28 14.14
C ASN A 151 11.87 -7.81 12.75
N ARG A 152 12.74 -8.59 12.10
CA ARG A 152 12.63 -8.93 10.66
C ARG A 152 11.31 -9.59 10.24
N ALA A 153 10.64 -10.28 11.15
CA ALA A 153 9.36 -10.95 10.88
C ALA A 153 8.13 -10.04 11.08
N ASP A 154 8.31 -8.80 11.55
CA ASP A 154 7.19 -7.88 11.80
C ASP A 154 6.67 -7.28 10.48
N THR A 155 5.50 -7.73 10.06
CA THR A 155 4.88 -7.33 8.80
C THR A 155 4.41 -5.88 8.79
N ARG A 156 4.18 -5.26 9.96
CA ARG A 156 3.80 -3.84 10.08
C ARG A 156 5.00 -2.96 9.73
N LEU A 157 6.18 -3.31 10.26
CA LEU A 157 7.44 -2.66 9.88
C LEU A 157 7.80 -2.94 8.42
N ALA A 158 7.55 -4.14 7.92
CA ALA A 158 7.77 -4.46 6.51
C ALA A 158 6.90 -3.60 5.58
N ALA A 159 5.61 -3.46 5.89
CA ALA A 159 4.67 -2.60 5.15
C ALA A 159 5.07 -1.11 5.22
N LEU A 160 5.52 -0.64 6.39
CA LEU A 160 6.00 0.73 6.55
C LEU A 160 7.28 0.97 5.74
N ASN A 161 8.20 0.00 5.75
CA ASN A 161 9.42 0.06 4.94
C ASN A 161 9.12 0.05 3.44
N LEU A 162 8.12 -0.72 3.00
CA LEU A 162 7.65 -0.70 1.62
C LEU A 162 7.19 0.71 1.22
N ARG A 163 6.32 1.33 2.03
CA ARG A 163 5.79 2.68 1.74
C ARG A 163 6.90 3.73 1.68
N LEU A 164 7.77 3.77 2.69
CA LEU A 164 8.88 4.72 2.75
C LEU A 164 9.94 4.45 1.67
N GLY A 165 10.24 3.17 1.40
CA GLY A 165 11.21 2.76 0.38
C GLY A 165 10.79 3.15 -1.03
N VAL A 166 9.48 3.07 -1.36
CA VAL A 166 8.95 3.56 -2.64
C VAL A 166 9.14 5.08 -2.78
N GLN A 167 8.80 5.86 -1.75
CA GLN A 167 9.00 7.31 -1.79
C GLN A 167 10.49 7.66 -1.88
N LEU A 168 11.32 7.02 -1.07
CA LEU A 168 12.76 7.25 -1.04
C LEU A 168 13.41 6.86 -2.36
N ALA A 169 12.89 5.85 -3.07
CA ALA A 169 13.43 5.46 -4.37
C ALA A 169 13.26 6.54 -5.45
N GLN A 170 12.34 7.50 -5.28
CA GLN A 170 12.13 8.59 -6.24
C GLN A 170 13.23 9.65 -6.17
N THR A 171 13.81 9.87 -4.98
CA THR A 171 14.84 10.89 -4.76
C THR A 171 16.23 10.29 -4.54
N GLU A 172 16.30 9.12 -3.90
CA GLU A 172 17.52 8.36 -3.62
C GLU A 172 17.36 6.88 -4.05
N PRO A 173 17.37 6.56 -5.37
CA PRO A 173 16.99 5.24 -5.86
C PRO A 173 17.78 4.07 -5.26
N LYS A 174 19.08 4.24 -4.99
CA LYS A 174 19.92 3.23 -4.34
C LYS A 174 19.47 2.91 -2.91
N ARG A 175 19.12 3.94 -2.12
CA ARG A 175 18.69 3.76 -0.74
C ARG A 175 17.27 3.19 -0.68
N GLY A 176 16.38 3.70 -1.52
CA GLY A 176 15.02 3.17 -1.66
C GLY A 176 15.03 1.69 -2.07
N GLU A 177 15.82 1.32 -3.09
CA GLU A 177 15.98 -0.08 -3.50
C GLU A 177 16.48 -0.98 -2.36
N ALA A 178 17.53 -0.57 -1.64
CA ALA A 178 18.09 -1.35 -0.53
C ALA A 178 17.07 -1.58 0.60
N MET A 179 16.25 -0.56 0.88
CA MET A 179 15.16 -0.64 1.85
C MET A 179 14.05 -1.57 1.38
N LEU A 180 13.65 -1.51 0.11
CA LEU A 180 12.68 -2.41 -0.49
C LEU A 180 13.17 -3.86 -0.51
N GLN A 181 14.47 -4.07 -0.75
CA GLN A 181 15.08 -5.40 -0.75
C GLN A 181 14.96 -6.10 0.61
N ARG A 182 14.94 -5.35 1.72
CA ARG A 182 14.69 -5.93 3.06
C ARG A 182 13.27 -6.42 3.26
N VAL A 183 12.31 -5.90 2.49
CA VAL A 183 10.90 -6.32 2.55
C VAL A 183 10.66 -7.58 1.70
N VAL A 184 11.53 -7.89 0.74
CA VAL A 184 11.43 -9.11 -0.07
C VAL A 184 11.50 -10.38 0.79
N ASP A 185 12.18 -10.33 1.93
CA ASP A 185 12.28 -11.44 2.89
C ASP A 185 11.11 -11.47 3.91
N SER A 186 10.07 -10.64 3.72
CA SER A 186 8.90 -10.59 4.61
C SER A 186 8.19 -11.95 4.67
N PRO A 187 7.72 -12.40 5.85
CA PRO A 187 6.92 -13.61 5.97
C PRO A 187 5.52 -13.47 5.34
N ASP A 188 5.08 -12.24 5.02
CA ASP A 188 3.87 -11.98 4.25
C ASP A 188 4.19 -12.06 2.75
N PRO A 189 3.68 -13.07 2.01
CA PRO A 189 3.99 -13.26 0.61
C PRO A 189 3.50 -12.13 -0.29
N ALA A 190 2.40 -11.46 0.07
CA ALA A 190 1.87 -10.36 -0.72
C ALA A 190 2.77 -9.12 -0.57
N LEU A 191 3.25 -8.83 0.63
CA LEU A 191 4.24 -7.77 0.86
C LEU A 191 5.57 -8.08 0.18
N ALA A 192 6.06 -9.32 0.28
CA ALA A 192 7.30 -9.75 -0.37
C ALA A 192 7.21 -9.60 -1.90
N ALA A 193 6.11 -10.05 -2.50
CA ALA A 193 5.88 -9.91 -3.94
C ALA A 193 5.81 -8.45 -4.38
N LYS A 194 5.06 -7.60 -3.64
CA LYS A 194 4.96 -6.16 -3.95
C LYS A 194 6.33 -5.48 -3.82
N ALA A 195 7.11 -5.83 -2.79
CA ALA A 195 8.47 -5.31 -2.62
C ALA A 195 9.39 -5.71 -3.77
N ALA A 196 9.34 -6.97 -4.24
CA ALA A 196 10.12 -7.42 -5.39
C ALA A 196 9.79 -6.62 -6.67
N SER A 197 8.51 -6.34 -6.91
CA SER A 197 8.10 -5.44 -8.00
C SER A 197 8.66 -4.03 -7.80
N MET A 198 8.57 -3.47 -6.60
CA MET A 198 9.08 -2.13 -6.33
C MET A 198 10.61 -2.04 -6.41
N VAL A 199 11.35 -3.12 -6.12
CA VAL A 199 12.80 -3.20 -6.38
C VAL A 199 13.06 -3.08 -7.89
N HIS A 200 12.28 -3.78 -8.72
CA HIS A 200 12.39 -3.65 -10.18
C HIS A 200 12.12 -2.21 -10.65
N VAL A 201 11.07 -1.57 -10.13
CA VAL A 201 10.77 -0.16 -10.39
C VAL A 201 11.91 0.76 -9.95
N ALA A 202 12.44 0.58 -8.74
CA ALA A 202 13.54 1.37 -8.21
C ALA A 202 14.80 1.27 -9.10
N ARG A 203 15.09 0.09 -9.65
CA ARG A 203 16.19 -0.13 -10.60
C ARG A 203 15.97 0.58 -11.93
N SER A 204 14.74 0.58 -12.45
CA SER A 204 14.43 1.21 -13.75
C SER A 204 14.65 2.73 -13.78
N TRP A 205 14.78 3.40 -12.63
CA TRP A 205 15.21 4.80 -12.55
C TRP A 205 16.69 5.02 -12.84
N ARG A 206 17.51 3.97 -12.77
CA ARG A 206 18.98 4.04 -12.91
C ARG A 206 19.52 3.20 -14.05
N GLU A 207 18.74 2.22 -14.49
CA GLU A 207 19.14 1.25 -15.51
C GLU A 207 18.13 1.27 -16.65
N PRO A 208 18.58 1.14 -17.92
CA PRO A 208 17.67 1.05 -19.05
C PRO A 208 16.66 -0.07 -18.86
N LEU A 209 15.38 0.23 -19.09
CA LEU A 209 14.33 -0.74 -18.90
C LEU A 209 14.40 -1.85 -19.96
N ALA A 210 14.77 -3.05 -19.52
CA ALA A 210 14.77 -4.23 -20.38
C ALA A 210 13.39 -4.88 -20.37
N LEU A 211 12.62 -4.65 -21.43
CA LEU A 211 11.32 -5.26 -21.65
C LEU A 211 11.26 -5.85 -23.06
N LYS A 212 10.94 -7.14 -23.13
CA LYS A 212 10.74 -7.87 -24.39
C LYS A 212 9.49 -8.72 -24.31
N PHE A 213 8.69 -8.71 -25.35
CA PHE A 213 7.52 -9.56 -25.48
C PHE A 213 7.12 -9.74 -26.94
N LYS A 214 6.15 -10.62 -27.19
CA LYS A 214 5.51 -10.78 -28.50
C LYS A 214 4.20 -9.99 -28.51
N GLY A 215 4.06 -9.07 -29.45
CA GLY A 215 2.85 -8.26 -29.61
C GLY A 215 1.63 -9.11 -29.98
N VAL A 216 0.44 -8.53 -29.84
CA VAL A 216 -0.83 -9.19 -30.22
C VAL A 216 -0.89 -9.59 -31.69
N ASP A 217 -0.17 -8.87 -32.55
CA ASP A 217 0.04 -9.09 -33.99
C ASP A 217 1.11 -10.16 -34.30
N GLY A 218 1.83 -10.61 -33.27
CA GLY A 218 2.90 -11.58 -33.36
C GLY A 218 4.29 -11.00 -33.59
N ALA A 219 4.44 -9.69 -33.73
CA ALA A 219 5.74 -9.05 -33.90
C ALA A 219 6.53 -9.06 -32.58
N PRO A 220 7.86 -9.24 -32.62
CA PRO A 220 8.70 -9.07 -31.44
C PRO A 220 8.77 -7.57 -31.07
N VAL A 221 8.63 -7.28 -29.78
CA VAL A 221 8.78 -5.95 -29.20
C VAL A 221 9.96 -6.00 -28.23
N ASP A 222 10.88 -5.05 -28.37
CA ASP A 222 12.05 -4.91 -27.51
C ASP A 222 12.30 -3.42 -27.24
N LEU A 223 12.15 -2.99 -25.99
CA LEU A 223 12.42 -1.59 -25.63
C LEU A 223 13.87 -1.18 -25.92
N ALA A 224 14.83 -2.11 -25.88
CA ALA A 224 16.21 -1.81 -26.22
C ALA A 224 16.37 -1.40 -27.69
N ALA A 225 15.52 -1.92 -28.59
CA ALA A 225 15.49 -1.54 -30.00
C ALA A 225 14.85 -0.15 -30.24
N LEU A 226 14.19 0.41 -29.22
CA LEU A 226 13.56 1.74 -29.27
C LEU A 226 14.43 2.86 -28.70
N ARG A 227 15.67 2.55 -28.27
CA ARG A 227 16.63 3.56 -27.80
C ARG A 227 16.77 4.72 -28.79
N GLY A 228 16.83 5.95 -28.27
CA GLY A 228 16.80 7.18 -29.05
C GLY A 228 15.39 7.74 -29.26
N LYS A 229 14.33 6.96 -28.99
CA LYS A 229 12.95 7.44 -28.92
C LYS A 229 12.55 7.70 -27.47
N VAL A 230 11.64 8.65 -27.28
CA VAL A 230 10.86 8.74 -26.03
C VAL A 230 9.76 7.69 -26.12
N VAL A 231 9.61 6.85 -25.09
CA VAL A 231 8.62 5.76 -25.10
C VAL A 231 7.59 5.97 -23.99
N LEU A 232 6.31 5.92 -24.35
CA LEU A 232 5.21 5.81 -23.39
C LEU A 232 4.85 4.35 -23.20
N LEU A 233 5.12 3.80 -22.01
CA LEU A 233 4.65 2.49 -21.60
C LEU A 233 3.28 2.65 -20.92
N ASP A 234 2.23 2.13 -21.54
CA ASP A 234 0.82 2.37 -21.18
C ASP A 234 0.13 1.09 -20.69
N PHE A 235 -0.22 1.04 -19.41
CA PHE A 235 -0.97 -0.05 -18.79
C PHE A 235 -2.46 0.31 -18.74
N TRP A 236 -3.28 -0.47 -19.45
CA TRP A 236 -4.68 -0.12 -19.69
C TRP A 236 -5.55 -1.36 -19.93
N ALA A 237 -6.87 -1.18 -20.07
CA ALA A 237 -7.77 -2.24 -20.51
C ALA A 237 -9.06 -1.68 -21.14
N THR A 238 -9.73 -2.46 -22.00
CA THR A 238 -11.00 -2.04 -22.63
C THR A 238 -12.17 -1.93 -21.66
N TRP A 239 -12.12 -2.68 -20.54
CA TRP A 239 -13.13 -2.63 -19.49
C TRP A 239 -12.91 -1.49 -18.48
N CYS A 240 -11.81 -0.73 -18.58
CA CYS A 240 -11.47 0.40 -17.71
C CYS A 240 -12.02 1.71 -18.29
N PRO A 241 -13.07 2.33 -17.71
CA PRO A 241 -13.66 3.54 -18.28
C PRO A 241 -12.69 4.72 -18.39
N PRO A 242 -11.89 5.08 -17.35
CA PRO A 242 -10.92 6.16 -17.45
C PRO A 242 -9.87 5.92 -18.55
N CYS A 243 -9.45 4.68 -18.76
CA CYS A 243 -8.52 4.32 -19.83
C CYS A 243 -9.11 4.63 -21.21
N ARG A 244 -10.41 4.32 -21.42
CA ARG A 244 -11.09 4.62 -22.68
C ARG A 244 -11.28 6.11 -22.90
N ASP A 245 -11.48 6.87 -21.84
CA ASP A 245 -11.63 8.33 -21.89
C ASP A 245 -10.29 8.99 -22.30
N GLU A 246 -9.15 8.37 -21.96
CA GLU A 246 -7.82 8.83 -22.36
C GLU A 246 -7.42 8.43 -23.79
N THR A 247 -7.93 7.30 -24.33
CA THR A 247 -7.59 6.77 -25.65
C THR A 247 -7.55 7.83 -26.77
N PRO A 248 -8.56 8.72 -26.95
CA PRO A 248 -8.52 9.72 -28.02
C PRO A 248 -7.32 10.67 -27.93
N SER A 249 -6.93 11.05 -26.71
CA SER A 249 -5.77 11.92 -26.45
C SER A 249 -4.45 11.21 -26.75
N ILE A 250 -4.34 9.94 -26.37
CA ILE A 250 -3.17 9.10 -26.64
C ILE A 250 -2.98 8.92 -28.15
N VAL A 251 -4.05 8.59 -28.88
CA VAL A 251 -4.01 8.43 -30.34
C VAL A 251 -3.62 9.74 -31.04
N ALA A 252 -4.19 10.87 -30.62
CA ALA A 252 -3.82 12.18 -31.15
C ALA A 252 -2.35 12.53 -30.89
N THR A 253 -1.86 12.22 -29.70
CA THR A 253 -0.45 12.42 -29.31
C THR A 253 0.49 11.56 -30.14
N TYR A 254 0.17 10.27 -30.32
CA TYR A 254 0.97 9.36 -31.14
C TYR A 254 1.07 9.85 -32.59
N ARG A 255 -0.06 10.20 -33.22
CA ARG A 255 -0.08 10.74 -34.59
C ARG A 255 0.81 11.97 -34.75
N ARG A 256 0.84 12.85 -33.75
CA ARG A 256 1.63 14.08 -33.77
C ARG A 256 3.13 13.86 -33.54
N LEU A 257 3.50 12.84 -32.76
CA LEU A 257 4.85 12.69 -32.23
C LEU A 257 5.61 11.48 -32.77
N GLN A 258 4.95 10.48 -33.36
CA GLN A 258 5.60 9.24 -33.80
C GLN A 258 6.79 9.49 -34.75
N GLU A 259 6.62 10.41 -35.71
CA GLU A 259 7.66 10.80 -36.66
C GLU A 259 8.78 11.64 -36.03
N ARG A 260 8.58 12.12 -34.80
CA ARG A 260 9.51 12.96 -34.03
C ARG A 260 10.27 12.16 -32.97
N GLY A 261 10.30 10.84 -33.10
CA GLY A 261 10.99 9.95 -32.16
C GLY A 261 10.20 9.69 -30.89
N PHE A 262 8.88 9.53 -31.00
CA PHE A 262 8.02 9.05 -29.93
C PHE A 262 7.47 7.68 -30.28
N GLU A 263 7.34 6.79 -29.31
CA GLU A 263 6.72 5.48 -29.46
C GLU A 263 5.77 5.19 -28.30
N ILE A 264 4.76 4.36 -28.53
CA ILE A 264 3.93 3.83 -27.46
C ILE A 264 4.11 2.32 -27.41
N VAL A 265 4.17 1.78 -26.21
CA VAL A 265 4.15 0.34 -25.97
C VAL A 265 3.04 0.08 -24.96
N GLY A 266 2.00 -0.62 -25.40
CA GLY A 266 0.86 -0.90 -24.53
C GLY A 266 1.00 -2.25 -23.81
N VAL A 267 0.48 -2.32 -22.60
CA VAL A 267 0.29 -3.53 -21.81
C VAL A 267 -1.18 -3.62 -21.45
N SER A 268 -1.91 -4.47 -22.17
CA SER A 268 -3.34 -4.67 -21.94
C SER A 268 -3.58 -5.64 -20.78
N LEU A 269 -4.39 -5.20 -19.83
CA LEU A 269 -4.97 -5.99 -18.74
C LEU A 269 -6.37 -6.51 -19.14
N ASP A 270 -6.65 -6.65 -20.43
CA ASP A 270 -7.85 -7.36 -20.88
C ASP A 270 -7.73 -8.88 -20.61
N ASP A 271 -8.88 -9.53 -20.43
CA ASP A 271 -9.01 -10.99 -20.39
C ASP A 271 -9.49 -11.57 -21.73
N ASP A 272 -9.99 -10.72 -22.63
CA ASP A 272 -10.52 -11.09 -23.94
C ASP A 272 -9.72 -10.42 -25.06
N LYS A 273 -8.94 -11.23 -25.79
CA LYS A 273 -8.13 -10.76 -26.92
C LYS A 273 -8.98 -10.19 -28.06
N GLY A 274 -10.18 -10.73 -28.27
CA GLY A 274 -11.07 -10.27 -29.33
C GLY A 274 -11.58 -8.85 -29.08
N LYS A 275 -11.99 -8.56 -27.83
CA LYS A 275 -12.38 -7.20 -27.42
C LYS A 275 -11.23 -6.21 -27.55
N LEU A 276 -10.03 -6.59 -27.11
CA LEU A 276 -8.83 -5.78 -27.28
C LEU A 276 -8.58 -5.42 -28.76
N LEU A 277 -8.53 -6.43 -29.64
CA LEU A 277 -8.26 -6.21 -31.06
C LEU A 277 -9.36 -5.38 -31.74
N ALA A 278 -10.62 -5.60 -31.39
CA ALA A 278 -11.75 -4.81 -31.90
C ALA A 278 -11.62 -3.34 -31.48
N TYR A 279 -11.31 -3.08 -30.21
CA TYR A 279 -11.13 -1.73 -29.69
C TYR A 279 -9.94 -1.03 -30.34
N MET A 280 -8.79 -1.70 -30.45
CA MET A 280 -7.60 -1.16 -31.12
C MET A 280 -7.91 -0.74 -32.56
N LYS A 281 -8.62 -1.58 -33.32
CA LYS A 281 -9.03 -1.29 -34.68
C LYS A 281 -10.00 -0.11 -34.74
N GLN A 282 -11.00 -0.09 -33.87
CA GLN A 282 -12.01 0.96 -33.81
C GLN A 282 -11.40 2.34 -33.50
N HIS A 283 -10.40 2.39 -32.63
CA HIS A 283 -9.79 3.64 -32.17
C HIS A 283 -8.48 4.01 -32.89
N GLY A 284 -8.01 3.16 -33.81
CA GLY A 284 -6.79 3.41 -34.57
C GLY A 284 -5.52 3.37 -33.72
N MET A 285 -5.48 2.46 -32.74
CA MET A 285 -4.30 2.22 -31.90
C MET A 285 -3.30 1.38 -32.69
N ALA A 286 -2.33 2.06 -33.31
CA ALA A 286 -1.39 1.46 -34.28
C ALA A 286 -0.06 1.00 -33.66
N TRP A 287 0.10 1.13 -32.35
CA TRP A 287 1.33 0.77 -31.63
C TRP A 287 1.26 -0.66 -31.06
N PRO A 288 2.40 -1.30 -30.76
CA PRO A 288 2.43 -2.65 -30.21
C PRO A 288 1.73 -2.75 -28.85
N GLN A 289 1.02 -3.86 -28.65
CA GLN A 289 0.32 -4.19 -27.42
C GLN A 289 0.75 -5.57 -26.91
N HIS A 290 1.15 -5.65 -25.65
CA HIS A 290 1.28 -6.89 -24.91
C HIS A 290 -0.10 -7.33 -24.41
N PHE A 291 -0.36 -8.64 -24.44
CA PHE A 291 -1.55 -9.27 -23.89
C PHE A 291 -1.21 -10.69 -23.45
N ASP A 292 -1.59 -11.05 -22.22
CA ASP A 292 -1.47 -12.42 -21.70
C ASP A 292 -2.80 -12.98 -21.17
N GLY A 293 -3.90 -12.23 -21.29
CA GLY A 293 -5.23 -12.60 -20.79
C GLY A 293 -5.32 -12.67 -19.26
N GLY A 294 -4.31 -12.22 -18.54
CA GLY A 294 -4.23 -12.35 -17.09
C GLY A 294 -5.06 -11.33 -16.31
N GLY A 295 -5.60 -10.28 -16.95
CA GLY A 295 -6.25 -9.19 -16.23
C GLY A 295 -5.31 -8.54 -15.22
N TRP A 296 -5.77 -8.38 -13.97
CA TRP A 296 -4.92 -7.97 -12.84
C TRP A 296 -3.80 -8.97 -12.50
N SER A 297 -3.85 -10.18 -13.04
CA SER A 297 -2.78 -11.17 -12.96
C SER A 297 -1.74 -11.07 -14.08
N ASN A 298 -1.85 -10.09 -14.99
CA ASN A 298 -0.89 -9.85 -16.05
C ASN A 298 0.55 -9.77 -15.51
N ALA A 299 1.47 -10.53 -16.12
CA ALA A 299 2.82 -10.70 -15.60
C ALA A 299 3.61 -9.39 -15.61
N LEU A 300 3.48 -8.59 -16.67
CA LEU A 300 4.15 -7.30 -16.77
C LEU A 300 3.55 -6.29 -15.79
N ALA A 301 2.23 -6.19 -15.70
CA ALA A 301 1.57 -5.31 -14.73
C ALA A 301 2.03 -5.62 -13.29
N LYS A 302 2.15 -6.90 -12.93
CA LYS A 302 2.71 -7.33 -11.64
C LYS A 302 4.18 -6.96 -11.49
N GLN A 303 5.01 -7.20 -12.50
CA GLN A 303 6.44 -6.87 -12.48
C GLN A 303 6.68 -5.38 -12.24
N PHE A 304 5.90 -4.51 -12.88
CA PHE A 304 5.94 -3.06 -12.68
C PHE A 304 5.13 -2.58 -11.46
N GLY A 305 4.53 -3.52 -10.73
CA GLY A 305 3.75 -3.27 -9.52
C GLY A 305 2.55 -2.35 -9.73
N ILE A 306 1.95 -2.41 -10.91
CA ILE A 306 0.74 -1.67 -11.27
C ILE A 306 -0.44 -2.17 -10.44
N SER A 307 -1.08 -1.27 -9.70
CA SER A 307 -2.23 -1.56 -8.85
C SER A 307 -3.48 -0.75 -9.21
N SER A 308 -3.38 0.11 -10.21
CA SER A 308 -4.46 0.92 -10.76
C SER A 308 -4.18 1.17 -12.24
N ILE A 309 -5.22 1.27 -13.05
CA ILE A 309 -5.13 1.69 -14.46
C ILE A 309 -6.14 2.83 -14.71
N PRO A 310 -5.84 3.78 -15.61
CA PRO A 310 -4.64 3.85 -16.44
C PRO A 310 -3.37 4.12 -15.62
N ALA A 311 -2.25 3.57 -16.07
CA ALA A 311 -0.94 3.88 -15.52
C ALA A 311 0.05 4.04 -16.68
N MET A 312 0.77 5.16 -16.69
CA MET A 312 1.64 5.54 -17.80
C MET A 312 3.03 5.87 -17.30
N TRP A 313 4.03 5.35 -17.99
CA TRP A 313 5.43 5.58 -17.69
C TRP A 313 6.07 6.21 -18.92
N LEU A 314 6.67 7.38 -18.74
CA LEU A 314 7.43 8.05 -19.80
C LEU A 314 8.91 7.72 -19.63
N ILE A 315 9.45 7.05 -20.64
CA ILE A 315 10.85 6.63 -20.70
C ILE A 315 11.56 7.59 -21.65
N ASP A 316 12.72 8.10 -21.21
CA ASP A 316 13.56 8.97 -22.02
C ASP A 316 14.30 8.20 -23.12
N LYS A 317 15.19 8.91 -23.84
CA LYS A 317 15.85 8.42 -25.05
C LYS A 317 17.02 7.48 -24.77
#